data_AF-A0A1T4QM41-F1
#
_entry.id   AF-A0A1T4QM41-F1
#
_cell.length_a   1.000
_cell.length_b   1.000
_cell.length_c   1.000
_cell.angle_alpha   90.00
_cell.angle_beta   90.00
_cell.angle_gamma   90.00
#
_symmetry.space_group_name_H-M   'P 1'
#
loop_
_entity.id
_entity.type
_entity.pdbx_description
1 polymer ?
#
loop_
_entity_poly.entity_id
_entity_poly.type
_entity_poly.pdbx_seq_one_letter_code
_entity_poly.pdbx_strand_id
1 'polypeptide(L)'
;MIVAQSVKNTETAKGKGCEAGKKISGIKRHIAVDSQGLPHNTHVTTASISDKAGALEMFEQSPHTFPKLQNVMFDTGYMGKSFQEKMQALLGCLIEIVKRTEFHTFKVLPIRWIVE
;
A
#
# COMPACT_ATOMS: atom_id res chain seq x y z
N MET A 1 -2.28 -7.59 2.76
CA MET A 1 -2.11 -6.22 3.30
C MET A 1 -1.21 -5.44 2.37
N ILE A 2 -1.51 -4.17 2.15
CA ILE A 2 -0.70 -3.27 1.32
C ILE A 2 -0.19 -2.14 2.17
N VAL A 3 1.12 -1.90 2.11
CA VAL A 3 1.80 -0.82 2.81
C VAL A 3 2.72 -0.06 1.86
N ALA A 4 2.94 1.23 2.15
CA ALA A 4 3.84 2.09 1.40
C ALA A 4 4.88 2.73 2.33
N GLN A 5 6.15 2.55 1.97
CA GLN A 5 7.27 3.06 2.74
C GLN A 5 8.16 3.94 1.88
N SER A 6 8.31 5.21 2.28
CA SER A 6 9.28 6.11 1.68
C SER A 6 10.61 6.03 2.39
N VAL A 7 11.67 5.93 1.60
CA VAL A 7 13.04 5.85 2.11
C VAL A 7 13.94 6.85 1.41
N LYS A 8 14.83 7.47 2.19
CA LYS A 8 15.86 8.34 1.64
C LYS A 8 16.82 7.51 0.79
N ASN A 9 17.30 8.11 -0.29
CA ASN A 9 18.38 7.57 -1.08
C ASN A 9 19.60 8.50 -1.06
N THR A 10 20.65 8.10 -1.77
CA THR A 10 21.84 8.94 -1.91
C THR A 10 21.52 10.19 -2.72
N GLU A 11 22.26 11.28 -2.47
CA GLU A 11 22.01 12.56 -3.12
C GLU A 11 22.09 12.47 -4.66
N THR A 12 22.98 11.64 -5.19
CA THR A 12 23.23 11.46 -6.62
C THR A 12 22.27 10.45 -7.29
N ALA A 13 21.34 9.85 -6.54
CA ALA A 13 20.41 8.88 -7.10
C ALA A 13 19.51 9.52 -8.17
N LYS A 14 19.52 8.90 -9.35
CA LYS A 14 18.55 9.19 -10.43
C LYS A 14 17.22 8.52 -10.08
N GLY A 15 16.09 9.13 -10.45
CA GLY A 15 14.77 8.55 -10.16
C GLY A 15 14.32 8.70 -8.70
N LYS A 16 14.52 9.90 -8.12
CA LYS A 16 14.04 10.23 -6.77
C LYS A 16 12.93 11.28 -6.83
N GLY A 17 11.99 11.19 -5.90
CA GLY A 17 10.91 12.16 -5.70
C GLY A 17 10.94 12.72 -4.29
N CYS A 18 9.96 13.55 -3.94
CA CYS A 18 9.82 14.07 -2.58
C CYS A 18 8.42 13.75 -2.04
N GLU A 19 8.36 13.09 -0.89
CA GLU A 19 7.14 13.00 -0.09
C GLU A 19 7.13 14.16 0.91
N ALA A 20 6.47 15.26 0.54
CA ALA A 20 6.45 16.49 1.34
C ALA A 20 5.92 16.29 2.76
N GLY A 21 4.91 15.43 2.94
CA GLY A 21 4.32 15.15 4.26
C GLY A 21 5.31 14.53 5.25
N LYS A 22 6.28 13.74 4.76
CA LYS A 22 7.34 13.12 5.58
C LYS A 22 8.69 13.82 5.46
N LYS A 23 8.81 14.82 4.57
CA LYS A 23 10.07 15.49 4.20
C LYS A 23 11.16 14.51 3.78
N ILE A 24 10.76 13.48 3.03
CA ILE A 24 11.66 12.44 2.51
C ILE A 24 11.87 12.69 1.03
N SER A 25 13.13 12.95 0.65
CA SER A 25 13.55 12.86 -0.75
C SER A 25 14.13 11.48 -1.00
N GLY A 26 13.53 10.73 -1.92
CA GLY A 26 13.98 9.39 -2.25
C GLY A 26 12.99 8.58 -3.08
N ILE A 27 12.89 7.30 -2.77
CA ILE A 27 11.98 6.35 -3.42
C ILE A 27 10.89 5.93 -2.44
N LYS A 28 9.83 5.33 -2.98
CA LYS A 28 8.75 4.74 -2.21
C LYS A 28 8.56 3.30 -2.66
N ARG A 29 8.44 2.41 -1.68
CA ARG A 29 8.25 0.97 -1.87
C ARG A 29 6.83 0.63 -1.46
N HIS A 30 6.07 0.10 -2.40
CA HIS A 30 4.73 -0.46 -2.19
C HIS A 30 4.90 -1.96 -2.03
N ILE A 31 4.43 -2.52 -0.93
CA ILE A 31 4.68 -3.91 -0.57
C ILE A 31 3.34 -4.57 -0.24
N ALA A 32 3.05 -5.67 -0.93
CA ALA A 32 1.96 -6.56 -0.61
C ALA A 32 2.46 -7.75 0.21
N VAL A 33 1.91 -7.92 1.41
CA VAL A 33 2.23 -9.04 2.31
C VAL A 33 0.98 -9.82 2.70
N ASP A 34 1.15 -11.09 3.03
CA ASP A 34 0.07 -11.91 3.60
C ASP A 34 -0.09 -11.71 5.12
N SER A 35 -0.98 -12.50 5.72
CA SER A 35 -1.26 -12.48 7.17
C SER A 35 -0.12 -13.04 8.03
N GLN A 36 0.94 -13.57 7.43
CA GLN A 36 2.17 -14.01 8.11
C GLN A 36 3.34 -13.04 7.87
N GLY A 37 3.11 -11.96 7.11
CA GLY A 37 4.13 -10.96 6.78
C GLY A 37 5.05 -11.36 5.62
N LEU A 38 4.72 -12.43 4.87
CA LEU A 38 5.52 -12.83 3.71
C LEU A 38 5.19 -11.92 2.52
N PRO A 39 6.21 -11.37 1.82
CA PRO A 39 6.00 -10.52 0.67
C PRO A 39 5.56 -11.33 -0.56
N HIS A 40 4.50 -10.85 -1.21
CA HIS A 40 3.91 -11.45 -2.42
C HIS A 40 4.02 -10.54 -3.64
N ASN A 41 4.13 -9.22 -3.45
CA ASN A 41 4.38 -8.26 -4.52
C ASN A 41 5.13 -7.05 -3.97
N THR A 42 5.97 -6.45 -4.80
CA THR A 42 6.70 -5.22 -4.48
C THR A 42 6.81 -4.34 -5.71
N HIS A 43 6.50 -3.06 -5.56
CA HIS A 43 6.69 -2.06 -6.60
C HIS A 43 7.44 -0.86 -6.05
N VAL A 44 8.36 -0.30 -6.83
CA VAL A 44 9.19 0.84 -6.41
C VAL A 44 8.91 2.03 -7.31
N THR A 45 8.53 3.14 -6.70
CA THR A 45 8.26 4.40 -7.38
C THR A 45 9.16 5.51 -6.82
N THR A 46 9.17 6.67 -7.47
CA THR A 46 9.70 7.88 -6.83
C THR A 46 8.83 8.24 -5.61
N ALA A 47 9.41 8.89 -4.59
CA ALA A 47 8.66 9.23 -3.38
C ALA A 47 7.51 10.23 -3.59
N SER A 48 7.48 10.92 -4.74
CA SER A 48 6.40 11.83 -5.12
C SER A 48 5.12 11.12 -5.59
N ILE A 49 5.21 9.83 -5.96
CA ILE A 49 4.03 9.07 -6.34
C ILE A 49 3.19 8.79 -5.08
N SER A 50 1.88 9.05 -5.20
CA SER A 50 0.93 8.80 -4.11
C SER A 50 0.79 7.31 -3.83
N ASP A 51 0.48 6.97 -2.58
CA ASP A 51 0.38 5.57 -2.15
C ASP A 51 -0.70 4.81 -2.95
N LYS A 52 -1.83 5.46 -3.25
CA LYS A 52 -2.90 4.93 -4.09
C LYS A 52 -2.46 4.66 -5.53
N ALA A 53 -1.75 5.62 -6.14
CA ALA A 53 -1.28 5.48 -7.51
C ALA A 53 -0.26 4.35 -7.62
N GLY A 54 0.72 4.31 -6.71
CA GLY A 54 1.72 3.25 -6.70
C GLY A 54 1.14 1.86 -6.39
N ALA A 55 0.14 1.76 -5.52
CA ALA A 55 -0.57 0.49 -5.30
C ALA A 55 -1.36 0.04 -6.54
N LEU A 56 -1.99 0.94 -7.29
CA LEU A 56 -2.63 0.59 -8.57
C LEU A 56 -1.60 0.09 -9.59
N GLU A 57 -0.52 0.85 -9.79
CA GLU A 57 0.57 0.45 -10.69
C GLU A 57 1.15 -0.92 -10.34
N MET A 58 1.33 -1.21 -9.04
CA MET A 58 1.84 -2.49 -8.54
C MET A 58 0.98 -3.68 -9.01
N PHE A 59 -0.35 -3.54 -8.99
CA PHE A 59 -1.26 -4.61 -9.39
C PHE A 59 -1.54 -4.63 -10.90
N GLU A 60 -1.50 -3.47 -11.57
CA GLU A 60 -1.59 -3.38 -13.04
C GLU A 60 -0.41 -4.06 -13.74
N GLN A 61 0.78 -4.09 -13.13
CA GLN A 61 1.97 -4.76 -13.68
C GLN A 61 1.99 -6.27 -13.44
N SER A 62 1.18 -6.77 -12.50
CA SER A 62 1.12 -8.19 -12.15
C SER A 62 -0.32 -8.75 -12.17
N PRO A 63 -1.11 -8.49 -13.23
CA PRO A 63 -2.49 -8.94 -13.29
C PRO A 63 -2.53 -10.47 -13.27
N HIS A 64 -3.53 -11.05 -12.60
CA HIS A 64 -3.75 -12.50 -12.50
C HIS A 64 -2.75 -13.30 -11.64
N THR A 65 -1.80 -12.65 -10.96
CA THR A 65 -0.83 -13.34 -10.07
C THR A 65 -1.51 -13.99 -8.85
N PHE A 66 -2.71 -13.55 -8.49
CA PHE A 66 -3.37 -13.93 -7.24
C PHE A 66 -4.77 -14.53 -7.45
N PRO A 67 -4.92 -15.68 -8.13
CA PRO A 67 -6.23 -16.25 -8.47
C PRO A 67 -7.07 -16.70 -7.27
N LYS A 68 -6.43 -16.90 -6.10
CA LYS A 68 -7.09 -17.32 -4.85
C LYS A 68 -7.23 -16.16 -3.84
N LEU A 69 -6.93 -14.93 -4.23
CA LEU A 69 -7.00 -13.78 -3.35
C LEU A 69 -8.46 -13.42 -3.08
N GLN A 70 -8.86 -13.49 -1.82
CA GLN A 70 -10.24 -13.21 -1.40
C GLN A 70 -10.41 -11.81 -0.83
N ASN A 71 -9.40 -11.30 -0.12
CA ASN A 71 -9.45 -10.01 0.55
C ASN A 71 -8.09 -9.31 0.48
N VAL A 72 -8.11 -7.99 0.29
CA VAL A 72 -6.94 -7.12 0.41
C VAL A 72 -7.25 -5.98 1.36
N MET A 73 -6.39 -5.84 2.36
CA MET A 73 -6.50 -4.81 3.39
C MET A 73 -5.57 -3.63 3.08
N PHE A 74 -6.10 -2.42 3.18
CA PHE A 74 -5.40 -1.14 3.04
C PHE A 74 -5.62 -0.26 4.27
N ASP A 75 -4.70 0.67 4.52
CA ASP A 75 -4.87 1.67 5.58
C ASP A 75 -5.82 2.82 5.16
N THR A 76 -6.14 3.70 6.11
CA THR A 76 -7.05 4.85 5.89
C THR A 76 -6.55 5.86 4.85
N GLY A 77 -5.26 5.91 4.55
CA GLY A 77 -4.69 6.74 3.49
C GLY A 77 -5.18 6.34 2.10
N TYR A 78 -5.63 5.09 1.93
CA TYR A 78 -6.19 4.56 0.67
C TYR A 78 -7.69 4.83 0.49
N MET A 79 -8.35 5.55 1.40
CA MET A 79 -9.79 5.85 1.32
C MET A 79 -10.18 6.55 0.01
N GLY A 80 -11.27 6.10 -0.62
CA GLY A 80 -11.84 6.74 -1.80
C GLY A 80 -12.55 5.74 -2.71
N LYS A 81 -13.78 6.05 -3.10
CA LYS A 81 -14.64 5.16 -3.90
C LYS A 81 -13.98 4.77 -5.24
N SER A 82 -13.42 5.75 -5.96
CA SER A 82 -12.76 5.51 -7.25
C SER A 82 -11.53 4.60 -7.14
N PHE A 83 -10.78 4.66 -6.05
CA PHE A 83 -9.64 3.76 -5.81
C PHE A 83 -10.13 2.34 -5.54
N GLN A 84 -11.11 2.19 -4.65
CA GLN A 84 -11.69 0.87 -4.31
C GLN A 84 -12.29 0.19 -5.55
N GLU A 85 -13.05 0.92 -6.36
CA GLU A 85 -13.67 0.38 -7.58
C GLU A 85 -12.61 -0.11 -8.59
N LYS A 86 -11.55 0.69 -8.82
CA LYS A 86 -10.44 0.29 -9.69
C LYS A 86 -9.72 -0.95 -9.16
N MET A 87 -9.41 -0.97 -7.87
CA MET A 87 -8.71 -2.09 -7.26
C MET A 87 -9.55 -3.38 -7.27
N GLN A 88 -10.85 -3.26 -6.99
CA GLN A 88 -11.79 -4.36 -7.08
C GLN A 88 -11.90 -4.89 -8.51
N ALA A 89 -11.92 -4.01 -9.52
CA ALA A 89 -11.92 -4.42 -10.92
C ALA A 89 -10.62 -5.15 -11.34
N LEU A 90 -9.47 -4.71 -10.82
CA LEU A 90 -8.16 -5.32 -11.11
C LEU A 90 -8.00 -6.70 -10.44
N LEU A 91 -8.44 -6.84 -9.20
CA LEU A 91 -8.16 -8.04 -8.38
C LEU A 91 -9.33 -9.01 -8.27
N GLY A 92 -10.56 -8.55 -8.52
CA GLY A 92 -11.77 -9.38 -8.38
C GLY A 92 -12.05 -9.81 -6.94
N CYS A 93 -11.50 -9.14 -5.95
CA CYS A 93 -11.56 -9.52 -4.54
C CYS A 93 -12.15 -8.42 -3.64
N LEU A 94 -12.44 -8.74 -2.38
CA LEU A 94 -12.89 -7.75 -1.41
C LEU A 94 -11.77 -6.74 -1.11
N ILE A 95 -12.11 -5.46 -1.11
CA ILE A 95 -11.20 -4.36 -0.74
C ILE A 95 -11.63 -3.83 0.62
N GLU A 96 -10.82 -4.10 1.64
CA GLU A 96 -11.07 -3.66 3.00
C GLU A 96 -10.16 -2.48 3.35
N ILE A 97 -10.75 -1.35 3.75
CA ILE A 97 -10.00 -0.23 4.29
C ILE A 97 -10.14 -0.19 5.81
N VAL A 98 -9.04 -0.48 6.50
CA VAL A 98 -9.02 -0.59 7.96
C VAL A 98 -8.95 0.80 8.56
N LYS A 99 -10.05 1.22 9.17
CA LYS A 99 -10.13 2.48 9.93
C LYS A 99 -10.00 2.20 11.42
N ARG A 100 -9.16 3.00 12.09
CA ARG A 100 -9.13 3.06 13.56
C ARG A 100 -10.26 3.99 14.03
N THR A 101 -11.31 3.41 14.60
CA THR A 101 -12.55 4.14 14.94
C THR A 101 -12.59 4.69 16.37
N GLU A 102 -11.77 4.21 17.30
CA GLU A 102 -11.81 4.65 18.70
C GLU A 102 -10.39 4.85 19.27
N PHE A 103 -10.05 6.09 19.61
CA PHE A 103 -8.75 6.46 20.17
C PHE A 103 -8.71 6.36 21.71
N HIS A 104 -9.86 6.29 22.37
CA HIS A 104 -10.01 6.45 23.82
C HIS A 104 -10.19 5.12 24.57
N THR A 105 -10.34 4.01 23.85
CA THR A 105 -10.61 2.68 24.38
C THR A 105 -9.67 1.68 23.73
N PHE A 106 -9.03 0.83 24.54
CA PHE A 106 -8.21 -0.26 24.01
C PHE A 106 -9.13 -1.35 23.44
N LYS A 107 -9.12 -1.49 22.12
CA LYS A 107 -9.82 -2.56 21.40
C LYS A 107 -8.80 -3.37 20.61
N VAL A 108 -8.86 -4.69 20.75
CA VAL A 108 -8.04 -5.59 19.94
C VAL A 108 -8.53 -5.51 18.49
N LEU A 109 -7.64 -5.09 17.59
CA LEU A 109 -7.88 -5.20 16.16
C LEU A 109 -7.72 -6.66 15.76
N PRO A 110 -8.64 -7.22 14.94
CA PRO A 110 -8.58 -8.63 14.53
C PRO A 110 -7.29 -8.96 13.77
N ILE A 111 -6.73 -8.00 13.03
CA ILE A 111 -5.45 -8.13 12.35
C ILE A 111 -4.66 -6.80 12.46
N ARG A 112 -3.37 -6.87 12.79
CA ARG A 112 -2.44 -5.73 12.83
C ARG A 112 -1.54 -5.70 11.59
N TRP A 113 -1.03 -4.53 11.26
CA TRP A 113 0.01 -4.35 10.24
C TRP A 113 1.29 -5.07 10.70
N ILE A 114 1.75 -6.04 9.91
CA ILE A 114 2.94 -6.85 10.23
C ILE A 114 4.22 -6.18 9.70
N VAL A 115 4.08 -5.27 8.74
CA VAL A 115 5.18 -4.58 8.06
C VAL A 115 4.89 -3.07 8.03
N GLU A 116 5.93 -2.25 8.21
CA GLU A 116 5.94 -0.78 8.09
C GLU A 116 7.13 -0.31 7.23
#